data_AF-A0A382C6K7-F1
#
_entry.id   AF-A0A382C6K7-F1
#
_cell.length_a   1.000
_cell.length_b   1.000
_cell.length_c   1.000
_cell.angle_alpha   90.00
_cell.angle_beta   90.00
_cell.angle_gamma   90.00
#
_symmetry.space_group_name_H-M   'P 1'
#
loop_
_entity.id
_entity.type
_entity.pdbx_description
1 polymer ?
#
loop_
_entity_poly.entity_id
_entity_poly.type
_entity_poly.pdbx_seq_one_letter_code
_entity_poly.pdbx_strand_id
1 'polypeptide(L)'
;AEPTEQEFPPGFTGAIPTEAVFEIIFKNQIRLPIQMLMEFKGYNSLGELTYVPVNVDTIGFPLTSANTDTAMTIIGLSKLGTTITIYESVEDSLPSYTKTETPCDTCSSIIDLLASNPVQLIIVPEVKVDGRGSIEANKAIAGGFRVTIPFVLQLEPMTFMGGTATEIEEFEHDTRYKIRNSLKETSLVSTITNALPFGAEVSVLMSNDSLFLTDTSREQLNFYRDTLAALGILSPTDSLYILRKCRDISPDSGEVYIFDVMTDFSECIDGLPYIVKSKGSGTDTIFAYVDTLFKFLLPDPESYYGANDSSGYPEGMVAVPGFGVYASIIDTSQIFLLTDYGSHYTMPRFYLPGTDSVGVFLSVEDYLEISSFITFTLSSSGAFGSPKNELVLTYPNGGQTFYTNESYELLWKSYGTSNETVDLYYSTGGDTNTYKPGYCVYTDNWTLIAGGLDNLGSYNWDMSASGLSDTDSLRIKIIASNGESCDINGHYLKIRNPSRTNGSRIGKPNVSWSNR
;
A
#
# COMPACT_ATOMS: atom_id res chain seq x y z
N ALA A 1 23.58 -37.04 -4.00
CA ALA A 1 22.34 -37.16 -3.20
C ALA A 1 21.27 -36.32 -3.88
N GLU A 2 19.98 -36.61 -3.69
CA GLU A 2 18.93 -35.74 -4.25
C GLU A 2 18.95 -34.36 -3.54
N PRO A 3 18.67 -33.26 -4.27
CA PRO A 3 18.61 -31.94 -3.67
C PRO A 3 17.58 -31.89 -2.54
N THR A 4 17.93 -31.23 -1.44
CA THR A 4 16.96 -30.94 -0.37
C THR A 4 16.38 -29.56 -0.60
N GLU A 5 15.06 -29.45 -0.72
CA GLU A 5 14.34 -28.19 -0.87
C GLU A 5 13.64 -27.82 0.43
N GLN A 6 13.75 -26.55 0.83
CA GLN A 6 13.07 -26.00 2.00
C GLN A 6 12.42 -24.67 1.61
N GLU A 7 11.12 -24.55 1.88
CA GLU A 7 10.41 -23.28 1.81
C GLU A 7 10.78 -22.41 3.02
N PHE A 8 11.07 -21.14 2.76
CA PHE A 8 11.31 -20.13 3.77
C PHE A 8 10.09 -19.21 3.88
N PRO A 9 9.69 -18.79 5.09
CA PRO A 9 8.69 -17.75 5.23
C PRO A 9 9.21 -16.47 4.58
N PRO A 10 8.37 -15.72 3.83
CA PRO A 10 8.79 -14.46 3.24
C PRO A 10 9.24 -13.50 4.35
N GLY A 11 10.51 -13.11 4.35
CA GLY A 11 11.07 -12.10 5.23
C GLY A 11 10.78 -10.68 4.75
N PHE A 12 11.25 -9.68 5.49
CA PHE A 12 11.22 -8.28 5.05
C PHE A 12 12.40 -8.01 4.11
N THR A 13 12.12 -7.73 2.85
CA THR A 13 13.13 -7.25 1.90
C THR A 13 13.82 -6.01 2.47
N GLY A 14 15.15 -6.00 2.51
CA GLY A 14 15.95 -4.94 3.13
C GLY A 14 16.27 -5.15 4.62
N ALA A 15 15.83 -6.26 5.24
CA ALA A 15 16.27 -6.64 6.58
C ALA A 15 17.33 -7.76 6.52
N ILE A 16 18.58 -7.41 6.86
CA ILE A 16 19.74 -8.28 6.79
C ILE A 16 20.02 -8.86 8.19
N PRO A 17 19.90 -10.19 8.41
CA PRO A 17 20.16 -10.78 9.71
C PRO A 17 21.67 -11.04 9.90
N THR A 18 22.39 -10.03 10.40
CA THR A 18 23.87 -10.03 10.43
C THR A 18 24.47 -11.09 11.35
N GLU A 19 23.73 -11.54 12.37
CA GLU A 19 24.15 -12.58 13.32
C GLU A 19 23.48 -13.94 13.07
N ALA A 20 22.90 -14.16 11.88
CA ALA A 20 22.31 -15.45 11.56
C ALA A 20 23.35 -16.57 11.56
N VAL A 21 22.94 -17.73 12.08
CA VAL A 21 23.74 -18.95 12.11
C VAL A 21 22.95 -20.10 11.50
N PHE A 22 23.54 -20.74 10.50
CA PHE A 22 23.00 -21.95 9.88
C PHE A 22 23.90 -23.14 10.23
N GLU A 23 23.37 -24.13 10.95
CA GLU A 23 24.11 -25.32 11.36
C GLU A 23 23.60 -26.55 10.64
N ILE A 24 24.50 -27.29 10.00
CA ILE A 24 24.24 -28.65 9.55
C ILE A 24 24.89 -29.61 10.52
N ILE A 25 24.10 -30.56 11.03
CA ILE A 25 24.52 -31.52 12.04
C ILE A 25 24.51 -32.91 11.40
N PHE A 26 25.70 -33.47 11.23
CA PHE A 26 25.89 -34.85 10.77
C PHE A 26 26.15 -35.77 11.96
N LYS A 27 25.44 -36.90 11.99
CA LYS A 27 25.71 -38.02 12.88
C LYS A 27 26.15 -39.20 12.02
N ASN A 28 27.41 -39.58 12.15
CA ASN A 28 28.05 -40.55 11.27
C ASN A 28 28.43 -41.82 12.04
N GLN A 29 27.94 -42.96 11.57
CA GLN A 29 28.32 -44.29 12.06
C GLN A 29 29.22 -45.06 11.07
N ILE A 30 29.53 -44.45 9.92
CA ILE A 30 30.33 -45.05 8.86
C ILE A 30 31.79 -44.67 9.07
N ARG A 31 32.66 -45.67 9.16
CA ARG A 31 34.11 -45.52 9.37
C ARG A 31 34.82 -45.21 8.06
N LEU A 32 34.42 -44.12 7.40
CA LEU A 32 35.03 -43.62 6.18
C LEU A 32 35.42 -42.15 6.33
N PRO A 33 36.62 -41.76 5.86
CA PRO A 33 36.96 -40.35 5.72
C PRO A 33 36.16 -39.76 4.56
N ILE A 34 35.26 -38.84 4.89
CA ILE A 34 34.33 -38.20 3.96
C ILE A 34 34.70 -36.72 3.85
N GLN A 35 34.78 -36.24 2.61
CA GLN A 35 34.80 -34.83 2.23
C GLN A 35 33.47 -34.51 1.55
N MET A 36 32.96 -33.30 1.77
CA MET A 36 31.72 -32.86 1.13
C MET A 36 31.85 -31.45 0.58
N LEU A 37 31.34 -31.24 -0.63
CA LEU A 37 31.05 -29.92 -1.17
C LEU A 37 29.54 -29.76 -1.13
N MET A 38 29.04 -28.74 -0.44
CA MET A 38 27.61 -28.43 -0.37
C MET A 38 27.35 -27.11 -1.09
N GLU A 39 26.53 -27.16 -2.12
CA GLU A 39 26.07 -25.97 -2.84
C GLU A 39 24.76 -25.49 -2.27
N PHE A 40 24.73 -24.28 -1.71
CA PHE A 40 23.51 -23.61 -1.29
C PHE A 40 23.04 -22.69 -2.42
N LYS A 41 21.79 -22.86 -2.84
CA LYS A 41 21.14 -22.09 -3.89
C LYS A 41 19.84 -21.50 -3.33
N GLY A 42 19.85 -20.21 -3.05
CA GLY A 42 18.66 -19.47 -2.62
C GLY A 42 17.99 -18.78 -3.79
N TYR A 43 16.68 -18.95 -3.96
CA TYR A 43 15.89 -18.26 -4.97
C TYR A 43 14.92 -17.28 -4.29
N ASN A 44 14.96 -16.00 -4.68
CA ASN A 44 14.02 -15.00 -4.18
C ASN A 44 12.66 -15.08 -4.91
N SER A 45 11.70 -14.23 -4.52
CA SER A 45 10.36 -14.20 -5.14
C SER A 45 10.34 -13.86 -6.63
N LEU A 46 11.44 -13.29 -7.16
CA LEU A 46 11.63 -12.98 -8.58
C LEU A 46 12.36 -14.11 -9.34
N GLY A 47 12.77 -15.17 -8.64
CA GLY A 47 13.54 -16.29 -9.20
C GLY A 47 15.03 -16.01 -9.37
N GLU A 48 15.56 -14.94 -8.77
CA GLU A 48 16.99 -14.62 -8.80
C GLU A 48 17.76 -15.52 -7.82
N LEU A 49 18.96 -15.98 -8.24
CA LEU A 49 19.77 -16.95 -7.53
C LEU A 49 20.88 -16.29 -6.70
N THR A 50 20.95 -16.63 -5.41
CA THR A 50 22.13 -16.43 -4.56
C THR A 50 22.81 -17.77 -4.29
N TYR A 51 24.11 -17.86 -4.55
CA TYR A 51 24.87 -19.11 -4.47
C TYR A 51 25.98 -19.04 -3.42
N VAL A 52 26.01 -20.00 -2.49
CA VAL A 52 27.04 -20.11 -1.46
C VAL A 52 27.65 -21.52 -1.47
N PRO A 53 28.92 -21.67 -1.88
CA PRO A 53 29.60 -22.95 -1.82
C PRO A 53 30.20 -23.18 -0.42
N VAL A 54 29.94 -24.35 0.16
CA VAL A 54 30.47 -24.76 1.46
C VAL A 54 31.34 -26.00 1.27
N ASN A 55 32.66 -25.83 1.43
CA ASN A 55 33.60 -26.93 1.36
C ASN A 55 33.87 -27.50 2.76
N VAL A 56 33.61 -28.78 2.93
CA VAL A 56 33.84 -29.54 4.16
C VAL A 56 34.95 -30.53 3.90
N ASP A 57 36.14 -30.19 4.37
CA ASP A 57 37.37 -30.95 4.17
C ASP A 57 37.43 -32.25 4.99
N THR A 58 36.68 -32.35 6.09
CA THR A 58 36.64 -33.54 6.94
C THR A 58 35.32 -33.64 7.70
N ILE A 59 34.78 -34.86 7.73
CA ILE A 59 33.63 -35.26 8.55
C ILE A 59 34.11 -36.28 9.59
N GLY A 60 33.65 -36.12 10.83
CA GLY A 60 33.91 -37.06 11.91
C GLY A 60 33.38 -38.46 11.59
N PHE A 61 34.11 -39.49 12.00
CA PHE A 61 33.71 -40.89 11.85
C PHE A 61 34.04 -41.64 13.14
N PRO A 62 33.33 -42.74 13.46
CA PRO A 62 33.48 -43.42 14.74
C PRO A 62 34.83 -44.14 14.85
N LEU A 63 35.40 -44.13 16.05
CA LEU A 63 36.71 -44.74 16.31
C LEU A 63 36.62 -46.28 16.29
N THR A 64 35.50 -46.82 16.75
CA THR A 64 35.22 -48.26 16.88
C THR A 64 34.11 -48.72 15.93
N SER A 65 33.96 -50.03 15.77
CA SER A 65 32.85 -50.62 15.00
C SER A 65 31.58 -50.82 15.82
N ALA A 66 31.54 -50.40 17.09
CA ALA A 66 30.37 -50.59 17.95
C ALA A 66 29.13 -49.88 17.38
N ASN A 67 27.93 -50.45 17.55
CA ASN A 67 26.68 -49.86 17.06
C ASN A 67 26.25 -48.60 17.82
N THR A 68 26.83 -48.38 19.00
CA THR A 68 26.62 -47.19 19.82
C THR A 68 27.60 -46.07 19.49
N ASP A 69 28.67 -46.36 18.74
CA ASP A 69 29.70 -45.37 18.40
C ASP A 69 29.23 -44.53 17.21
N THR A 70 29.01 -43.24 17.46
CA THR A 70 28.47 -42.28 16.50
C THR A 70 29.21 -40.98 16.67
N ALA A 71 30.01 -40.61 15.66
CA ALA A 71 30.65 -39.31 15.63
C ALA A 71 29.65 -38.23 15.24
N MET A 72 29.83 -37.03 15.77
CA MET A 72 29.01 -35.86 15.43
C MET A 72 29.86 -34.80 14.76
N THR A 73 29.37 -34.21 13.68
CA THR A 73 29.99 -33.06 13.02
C THR A 73 28.98 -31.95 12.88
N ILE A 74 29.33 -30.75 13.31
CA ILE A 74 28.52 -29.53 13.16
C ILE A 74 29.25 -28.62 12.18
N ILE A 75 28.59 -28.27 11.08
CA ILE A 75 29.05 -27.28 10.11
C ILE A 75 28.21 -26.02 10.33
N GLY A 76 28.78 -25.06 11.03
CA GLY A 76 28.16 -23.76 11.30
C GLY A 76 28.57 -22.74 10.25
N LEU A 77 27.59 -22.12 9.59
CA LEU A 77 27.77 -21.00 8.68
C LEU A 77 27.31 -19.74 9.40
N SER A 78 28.15 -18.70 9.44
CA SER A 78 27.84 -17.41 10.05
C SER A 78 28.60 -16.28 9.35
N LYS A 79 28.48 -15.04 9.86
CA LYS A 79 29.32 -13.90 9.41
C LYS A 79 30.83 -14.16 9.49
N LEU A 80 31.26 -15.05 10.38
CA LEU A 80 32.68 -15.41 10.55
C LEU A 80 33.17 -16.42 9.49
N GLY A 81 32.26 -17.01 8.72
CA GLY A 81 32.54 -18.03 7.72
C GLY A 81 32.03 -19.42 8.11
N THR A 82 32.70 -20.44 7.59
CA THR A 82 32.34 -21.85 7.79
C THR A 82 33.16 -22.43 8.93
N THR A 83 32.50 -22.82 10.01
CA THR A 83 33.10 -23.50 11.16
C THR A 83 32.73 -24.97 11.14
N ILE A 84 33.74 -25.84 11.08
CA ILE A 84 33.60 -27.29 11.18
C ILE A 84 34.01 -27.70 12.58
N THR A 85 33.10 -28.31 13.32
CA THR A 85 33.34 -28.81 14.68
C THR A 85 33.02 -30.29 14.74
N ILE A 86 33.96 -31.11 15.21
CA ILE A 86 33.84 -32.56 15.28
C ILE A 86 33.91 -33.01 16.74
N TYR A 87 33.02 -33.94 17.08
CA TYR A 87 32.98 -34.66 18.33
C TYR A 87 33.14 -36.16 18.04
N GLU A 88 33.95 -36.85 18.83
CA GLU A 88 34.20 -38.29 18.63
C GLU A 88 32.95 -39.10 18.96
N SER A 89 32.15 -38.63 19.92
CA SER A 89 30.85 -39.17 20.30
C SER A 89 29.79 -38.07 20.39
N VAL A 90 28.53 -38.42 20.15
CA VAL A 90 27.36 -37.54 20.38
C VAL A 90 27.18 -37.11 21.83
N GLU A 91 27.78 -37.83 22.79
CA GLU A 91 27.71 -37.54 24.22
C GLU A 91 28.86 -36.64 24.71
N ASP A 92 29.81 -36.31 23.83
CA ASP A 92 30.97 -35.51 24.22
C ASP A 92 30.56 -34.05 24.46
N SER A 93 31.05 -33.48 25.55
CA SER A 93 30.82 -32.07 25.90
C SER A 93 31.83 -31.11 25.25
N LEU A 94 32.96 -31.63 24.74
CA LEU A 94 34.03 -30.85 24.13
C LEU A 94 34.39 -31.42 22.76
N PRO A 95 34.66 -30.56 21.76
CA PRO A 95 35.03 -31.02 20.43
C PRO A 95 36.47 -31.55 20.42
N SER A 96 36.71 -32.58 19.61
CA SER A 96 38.05 -33.08 19.32
C SER A 96 38.76 -32.27 18.24
N TYR A 97 38.00 -31.58 17.39
CA TYR A 97 38.50 -30.74 16.32
C TYR A 97 37.56 -29.59 16.03
N THR A 98 38.13 -28.40 15.84
CA THR A 98 37.42 -27.21 15.37
C THR A 98 38.29 -26.47 14.36
N LYS A 99 37.70 -26.08 13.25
CA LYS A 99 38.35 -25.25 12.22
C LYS A 99 37.35 -24.23 11.68
N THR A 100 37.78 -22.98 11.58
CA THR A 100 36.99 -21.90 10.96
C THR A 100 37.70 -21.42 9.72
N GLU A 101 36.99 -21.41 8.60
CA GLU A 101 37.43 -20.85 7.32
C GLU A 101 36.62 -19.58 7.06
N THR A 102 37.32 -18.44 6.97
CA THR A 102 36.67 -17.15 6.69
C THR A 102 36.14 -17.11 5.26
N PRO A 103 35.04 -16.38 4.99
CA PRO A 103 34.57 -16.18 3.62
C PRO A 103 35.65 -15.53 2.76
N CYS A 104 35.71 -15.87 1.48
CA CYS A 104 36.59 -15.18 0.55
C CYS A 104 36.04 -13.78 0.22
N ASP A 105 36.91 -12.80 -0.06
CA ASP A 105 36.50 -11.38 -0.28
C ASP A 105 35.46 -11.18 -1.40
N THR A 106 35.36 -12.12 -2.35
CA THR A 106 34.41 -12.05 -3.48
C THR A 106 33.31 -13.11 -3.40
N CYS A 107 33.28 -13.92 -2.34
CA CYS A 107 32.32 -15.01 -2.19
C CYS A 107 31.09 -14.51 -1.44
N SER A 108 29.90 -14.88 -1.91
CA SER A 108 28.69 -14.74 -1.11
C SER A 108 28.77 -15.63 0.13
N SER A 109 28.35 -15.07 1.25
CA SER A 109 28.24 -15.74 2.54
C SER A 109 26.81 -16.20 2.81
N ILE A 110 26.61 -16.96 3.89
CA ILE A 110 25.26 -17.32 4.35
C ILE A 110 24.43 -16.08 4.70
N ILE A 111 25.08 -14.99 5.15
CA ILE A 111 24.39 -13.73 5.47
C ILE A 111 23.83 -13.12 4.18
N ASP A 112 24.61 -13.10 3.09
CA ASP A 112 24.15 -12.61 1.79
C ASP A 112 22.99 -13.44 1.23
N LEU A 113 23.06 -14.77 1.41
CA LEU A 113 21.99 -15.68 1.01
C LEU A 113 20.70 -15.43 1.79
N LEU A 114 20.78 -15.18 3.10
CA LEU A 114 19.60 -14.87 3.90
C LEU A 114 19.09 -13.44 3.63
N ALA A 115 20.00 -12.50 3.40
CA ALA A 115 19.70 -11.12 3.01
C ALA A 115 18.97 -11.03 1.66
N SER A 116 19.21 -11.97 0.74
CA SER A 116 18.46 -12.04 -0.52
C SER A 116 17.00 -12.48 -0.35
N ASN A 117 16.54 -12.69 0.89
CA ASN A 117 15.17 -13.08 1.24
C ASN A 117 14.65 -14.26 0.39
N PRO A 118 15.33 -15.42 0.42
CA PRO A 118 15.00 -16.54 -0.44
C PRO A 118 13.64 -17.12 -0.03
N VAL A 119 12.77 -17.39 -1.00
CA VAL A 119 11.52 -18.15 -0.79
C VAL A 119 11.77 -19.66 -0.88
N GLN A 120 12.84 -20.06 -1.57
CA GLN A 120 13.29 -21.45 -1.70
C GLN A 120 14.79 -21.52 -1.45
N LEU A 121 15.21 -22.46 -0.61
CA LEU A 121 16.61 -22.83 -0.42
C LEU A 121 16.83 -24.28 -0.87
N ILE A 122 17.76 -24.48 -1.79
CA ILE A 122 18.16 -25.79 -2.29
C ILE A 122 19.59 -26.07 -1.86
N ILE A 123 19.81 -27.21 -1.20
CA ILE A 123 21.15 -27.68 -0.81
C ILE A 123 21.50 -28.91 -1.63
N VAL A 124 22.58 -28.83 -2.41
CA VAL A 124 23.09 -29.93 -3.25
C VAL A 124 24.42 -30.42 -2.69
N PRO A 125 24.45 -31.58 -2.01
CA PRO A 125 25.69 -32.15 -1.49
C PRO A 125 26.35 -33.09 -2.52
N GLU A 126 27.63 -32.85 -2.76
CA GLU A 126 28.56 -33.75 -3.44
C GLU A 126 29.53 -34.35 -2.42
N VAL A 127 29.69 -35.67 -2.45
CA VAL A 127 30.44 -36.42 -1.44
C VAL A 127 31.60 -37.15 -2.09
N LYS A 128 32.78 -36.99 -1.52
CA LYS A 128 34.01 -37.71 -1.91
C LYS A 128 34.52 -38.50 -0.72
N VAL A 129 34.87 -39.77 -0.95
CA VAL A 129 35.62 -40.58 0.02
C VAL A 129 37.10 -40.45 -0.29
N ASP A 130 37.88 -39.96 0.67
CA ASP A 130 39.32 -39.73 0.49
C ASP A 130 40.13 -40.45 1.57
N GLY A 131 40.35 -41.76 1.34
CA GLY A 131 41.14 -42.61 2.22
C GLY A 131 40.65 -44.05 2.28
N ARG A 132 41.05 -44.78 3.32
CA ARG A 132 40.65 -46.18 3.57
C ARG A 132 39.70 -46.24 4.77
N GLY A 133 38.71 -47.12 4.71
CA GLY A 133 37.81 -47.39 5.82
C GLY A 133 36.83 -48.53 5.51
N SER A 134 35.77 -48.66 6.32
CA SER A 134 34.78 -49.75 6.20
C SER A 134 33.35 -49.23 6.08
N ILE A 135 32.56 -49.91 5.22
CA ILE A 135 31.10 -49.80 5.17
C ILE A 135 30.56 -51.12 5.73
N GLU A 136 29.76 -51.02 6.79
CA GLU A 136 29.19 -52.17 7.48
C GLU A 136 27.67 -52.12 7.42
N ALA A 137 27.01 -53.28 7.43
CA ALA A 137 25.56 -53.35 7.40
C ALA A 137 24.95 -52.63 8.61
N ASN A 138 23.83 -51.93 8.40
CA ASN A 138 23.09 -51.17 9.40
C ASN A 138 23.83 -49.95 10.01
N LYS A 139 24.92 -49.47 9.38
CA LYS A 139 25.52 -48.18 9.69
C LYS A 139 24.96 -47.11 8.76
N ALA A 140 24.68 -45.93 9.29
CA ALA A 140 24.16 -44.81 8.51
C ALA A 140 24.91 -43.51 8.82
N ILE A 141 24.80 -42.57 7.88
CA ILE A 141 25.05 -41.16 8.11
C ILE A 141 23.70 -40.44 8.06
N ALA A 142 23.38 -39.71 9.11
CA ALA A 142 22.17 -38.90 9.20
C ALA A 142 22.56 -37.43 9.24
N GLY A 143 21.82 -36.60 8.51
CA GLY A 143 21.96 -35.15 8.52
C GLY A 143 20.68 -34.49 9.04
N GLY A 144 20.83 -33.43 9.81
CA GLY A 144 19.78 -32.48 10.14
C GLY A 144 20.33 -31.06 10.05
N PHE A 145 19.45 -30.06 10.10
CA PHE A 145 19.87 -28.67 10.12
C PHE A 145 19.12 -27.88 11.20
N ARG A 146 19.74 -26.79 11.65
CA ARG A 146 19.17 -25.81 12.56
C ARG A 146 19.51 -24.42 12.05
N VAL A 147 18.49 -23.58 11.90
CA VAL A 147 18.67 -22.18 11.52
C VAL A 147 18.32 -21.32 12.71
N THR A 148 19.24 -20.46 13.14
CA THR A 148 19.04 -19.50 14.21
C THR A 148 19.20 -18.11 13.63
N ILE A 149 18.13 -17.31 13.66
CA ILE A 149 18.14 -15.92 13.21
C ILE A 149 17.84 -15.05 14.43
N PRO A 150 18.88 -14.53 15.12
CA PRO A 150 18.68 -13.49 16.12
C PRO A 150 18.08 -12.25 15.46
N PHE A 151 17.28 -11.48 16.20
CA PHE A 151 16.79 -10.17 15.75
C PHE A 151 17.86 -9.08 15.83
N VAL A 152 19.09 -9.42 15.43
CA VAL A 152 20.15 -8.46 15.15
C VAL A 152 20.10 -8.20 13.65
N LEU A 153 19.50 -7.07 13.28
CA LEU A 153 19.18 -6.75 11.90
C LEU A 153 19.96 -5.52 11.47
N GLN A 154 20.42 -5.52 10.22
CA GLN A 154 20.77 -4.31 9.52
C GLN A 154 19.62 -4.01 8.55
N LEU A 155 19.00 -2.84 8.71
CA LEU A 155 17.87 -2.40 7.91
C LEU A 155 18.34 -1.44 6.82
N GLU A 156 17.93 -1.73 5.58
CA GLU A 156 17.96 -0.81 4.45
C GLU A 156 16.74 0.12 4.47
N PRO A 157 16.78 1.27 3.77
CA PRO A 157 15.64 2.15 3.67
C PRO A 157 14.43 1.42 3.06
N MET A 158 13.29 1.46 3.74
CA MET A 158 12.08 0.76 3.30
C MET A 158 10.82 1.57 3.60
N THR A 159 9.80 1.41 2.74
CA THR A 159 8.48 2.01 2.93
C THR A 159 7.41 0.91 2.92
N PHE A 160 6.48 0.95 3.88
CA PHE A 160 5.33 0.04 3.90
C PHE A 160 4.08 0.70 4.51
N MET A 161 2.92 0.10 4.25
CA MET A 161 1.61 0.54 4.75
C MET A 161 1.20 -0.32 5.95
N GLY A 162 0.50 0.27 6.93
CA GLY A 162 0.15 -0.37 8.20
C GLY A 162 -1.04 -1.33 8.14
N GLY A 163 -1.11 -2.18 7.13
CA GLY A 163 -2.14 -3.21 7.00
C GLY A 163 -3.42 -2.69 6.34
N THR A 164 -4.52 -2.64 7.10
CA THR A 164 -5.86 -2.32 6.58
C THR A 164 -6.22 -0.85 6.81
N ALA A 165 -6.88 -0.23 5.83
CA ALA A 165 -7.33 1.15 5.94
C ALA A 165 -8.40 1.26 7.04
N THR A 166 -8.38 2.38 7.77
CA THR A 166 -9.42 2.71 8.75
C THR A 166 -10.45 3.61 8.08
N GLU A 167 -11.70 3.15 8.02
CA GLU A 167 -12.82 3.94 7.53
C GLU A 167 -13.18 5.06 8.52
N ILE A 168 -13.41 6.23 7.97
CA ILE A 168 -14.03 7.38 8.63
C ILE A 168 -15.40 7.52 7.99
N GLU A 169 -16.43 7.12 8.73
CA GLU A 169 -17.81 7.23 8.27
C GLU A 169 -18.18 8.69 7.97
N GLU A 170 -19.12 8.88 7.04
CA GLU A 170 -19.64 10.20 6.68
C GLU A 170 -20.07 10.99 7.93
N PHE A 171 -19.53 12.19 8.10
CA PHE A 171 -19.87 13.05 9.23
C PHE A 171 -21.35 13.45 9.19
N GLU A 172 -22.00 13.44 10.34
CA GLU A 172 -23.34 14.02 10.48
C GLU A 172 -23.34 15.47 9.97
N HIS A 173 -24.37 15.83 9.22
CA HIS A 173 -24.48 17.14 8.57
C HIS A 173 -24.23 18.33 9.49
N ASP A 174 -24.79 18.33 10.70
CA ASP A 174 -24.59 19.44 11.65
C ASP A 174 -23.11 19.57 12.06
N THR A 175 -22.45 18.45 12.32
CA THR A 175 -21.02 18.40 12.65
C THR A 175 -20.17 18.85 11.47
N ARG A 176 -20.42 18.30 10.27
CA ARG A 176 -19.77 18.70 9.01
C ARG A 176 -19.91 20.20 8.79
N TYR A 177 -21.13 20.71 8.86
CA TYR A 177 -21.45 22.11 8.63
C TYR A 177 -20.68 23.02 9.58
N LYS A 178 -20.68 22.68 10.88
CA LYS A 178 -19.95 23.45 11.90
C LYS A 178 -18.46 23.42 11.66
N ILE A 179 -17.87 22.26 11.33
CA ILE A 179 -16.44 22.16 11.02
C ILE A 179 -16.10 23.05 9.82
N ARG A 180 -16.79 22.86 8.69
CA ARG A 180 -16.49 23.59 7.44
C ARG A 180 -16.67 25.10 7.55
N ASN A 181 -17.61 25.57 8.37
CA ASN A 181 -17.88 27.02 8.51
C ASN A 181 -17.18 27.68 9.70
N SER A 182 -16.55 26.91 10.60
CA SER A 182 -15.91 27.47 11.79
C SER A 182 -14.43 27.15 11.92
N LEU A 183 -13.95 26.04 11.37
CA LEU A 183 -12.56 25.64 11.54
C LEU A 183 -11.61 26.63 10.87
N LYS A 184 -10.70 27.20 11.66
CA LYS A 184 -9.67 28.12 11.20
C LYS A 184 -8.29 27.48 11.13
N GLU A 185 -7.98 26.65 12.11
CA GLU A 185 -6.67 26.04 12.26
C GLU A 185 -6.79 24.76 13.07
N THR A 186 -5.99 23.77 12.70
CA THR A 186 -5.82 22.53 13.45
C THR A 186 -4.33 22.31 13.69
N SER A 187 -3.96 22.03 14.94
CA SER A 187 -2.58 21.70 15.30
C SER A 187 -2.54 20.40 16.10
N LEU A 188 -1.60 19.53 15.74
CA LEU A 188 -1.29 18.29 16.43
C LEU A 188 0.11 18.41 17.02
N VAL A 189 0.24 18.23 18.33
CA VAL A 189 1.54 18.16 19.00
C VAL A 189 1.69 16.78 19.61
N SER A 190 2.72 16.06 19.19
CA SER A 190 3.05 14.71 19.65
C SER A 190 4.38 14.72 20.40
N THR A 191 4.38 14.19 21.61
CA THR A 191 5.58 13.86 22.38
C THR A 191 5.84 12.37 22.22
N ILE A 192 7.03 12.01 21.77
CA ILE A 192 7.38 10.65 21.38
C ILE A 192 8.64 10.22 22.14
N THR A 193 8.56 9.05 22.77
CA THR A 193 9.71 8.31 23.30
C THR A 193 9.83 7.02 22.52
N ASN A 194 10.92 6.86 21.77
CA ASN A 194 11.19 5.71 20.92
C ASN A 194 12.33 4.87 21.52
N ALA A 195 12.00 3.68 22.03
CA ALA A 195 12.97 2.68 22.46
C ALA A 195 13.07 1.51 21.47
N LEU A 196 12.51 1.64 20.26
CA LEU A 196 12.84 0.75 19.15
C LEU A 196 14.25 1.09 18.65
N PRO A 197 15.00 0.13 18.11
CA PRO A 197 16.41 0.34 17.79
C PRO A 197 16.62 1.01 16.42
N PHE A 198 15.63 1.77 15.94
CA PHE A 198 15.65 2.54 14.71
C PHE A 198 14.66 3.71 14.79
N GLY A 199 14.98 4.83 14.15
CA GLY A 199 14.03 5.89 13.83
C GLY A 199 13.12 5.53 12.65
N ALA A 200 12.04 6.30 12.48
CA ALA A 200 11.12 6.14 11.34
C ALA A 200 10.35 7.44 11.09
N GLU A 201 9.93 7.67 9.85
CA GLU A 201 8.86 8.62 9.55
C GLU A 201 7.52 7.86 9.52
N VAL A 202 6.55 8.32 10.30
CA VAL A 202 5.18 7.81 10.27
C VAL A 202 4.29 8.91 9.70
N SER A 203 3.69 8.63 8.56
CA SER A 203 2.75 9.52 7.88
C SER A 203 1.37 8.88 7.92
N VAL A 204 0.36 9.61 8.41
CA VAL A 204 -1.04 9.16 8.31
C VAL A 204 -1.60 9.72 7.01
N LEU A 205 -1.82 8.83 6.05
CA LEU A 205 -2.41 9.17 4.76
C LEU A 205 -3.93 9.21 4.87
N MET A 206 -4.58 9.98 3.98
CA MET A 206 -6.02 10.00 3.79
C MET A 206 -6.41 9.91 2.31
N SER A 207 -7.58 9.37 2.03
CA SER A 207 -8.11 9.15 0.67
C SER A 207 -9.62 9.00 0.71
N ASN A 208 -10.29 9.26 -0.42
CA ASN A 208 -11.70 8.91 -0.64
C ASN A 208 -11.90 7.41 -0.94
N ASP A 209 -10.82 6.65 -1.09
CA ASP A 209 -10.81 5.20 -1.33
C ASP A 209 -9.98 4.47 -0.27
N SER A 210 -10.41 3.25 0.07
CA SER A 210 -9.75 2.32 0.99
C SER A 210 -8.38 1.83 0.51
N LEU A 211 -8.08 1.98 -0.78
CA LEU A 211 -6.85 1.51 -1.40
C LEU A 211 -5.85 2.65 -1.57
N PHE A 212 -4.63 2.45 -1.06
CA PHE A 212 -3.59 3.48 -0.98
C PHE A 212 -2.37 3.12 -1.81
N LEU A 213 -1.75 4.16 -2.39
CA LEU A 213 -0.43 4.08 -3.00
C LEU A 213 0.66 4.22 -1.93
N THR A 214 1.68 3.36 -2.01
CA THR A 214 2.87 3.44 -1.13
C THR A 214 3.74 4.65 -1.47
N ASP A 215 3.88 4.97 -2.77
CA ASP A 215 4.52 6.19 -3.27
C ASP A 215 4.02 6.56 -4.68
N THR A 216 4.54 7.65 -5.24
CA THR A 216 4.12 8.19 -6.55
C THR A 216 5.04 7.80 -7.72
N SER A 217 5.93 6.83 -7.54
CA SER A 217 6.79 6.32 -8.60
C SER A 217 5.97 5.60 -9.69
N ARG A 218 6.56 5.48 -10.88
CA ARG A 218 5.87 4.82 -12.00
C ARG A 218 5.68 3.34 -11.73
N GLU A 219 6.64 2.72 -11.08
CA GLU A 219 6.67 1.32 -10.69
C GLU A 219 5.54 1.01 -9.71
N GLN A 220 5.38 1.82 -8.66
CA GLN A 220 4.30 1.65 -7.68
C GLN A 220 2.92 1.93 -8.30
N LEU A 221 2.79 2.91 -9.19
CA LEU A 221 1.53 3.14 -9.92
C LEU A 221 1.12 1.93 -10.78
N ASN A 222 2.09 1.28 -11.43
CA ASN A 222 1.83 0.07 -12.21
C ASN A 222 1.44 -1.11 -11.31
N PHE A 223 2.13 -1.30 -10.19
CA PHE A 223 1.79 -2.33 -9.21
C PHE A 223 0.39 -2.12 -8.62
N TYR A 224 0.03 -0.87 -8.32
CA TYR A 224 -1.30 -0.51 -7.84
C TYR A 224 -2.38 -0.76 -8.87
N ARG A 225 -2.14 -0.40 -10.15
CA ARG A 225 -3.03 -0.76 -11.27
C ARG A 225 -3.24 -2.27 -11.33
N ASP A 226 -2.18 -3.06 -11.28
CA ASP A 226 -2.25 -4.52 -11.38
C ASP A 226 -3.03 -5.12 -10.22
N THR A 227 -2.85 -4.57 -9.01
CA THR A 227 -3.64 -4.92 -7.83
C THR A 227 -5.13 -4.62 -8.05
N LEU A 228 -5.47 -3.42 -8.52
CA LEU A 228 -6.85 -3.04 -8.83
C LEU A 228 -7.47 -3.88 -9.95
N ALA A 229 -6.68 -4.27 -10.95
CA ALA A 229 -7.12 -5.14 -12.03
C ALA A 229 -7.39 -6.57 -11.54
N ALA A 230 -6.56 -7.10 -10.64
CA ALA A 230 -6.79 -8.39 -10.01
C ALA A 230 -8.06 -8.41 -9.15
N LEU A 231 -8.41 -7.27 -8.52
CA LEU A 231 -9.66 -7.08 -7.78
C LEU A 231 -10.89 -6.81 -8.69
N GLY A 232 -10.69 -6.68 -10.01
CA GLY A 232 -11.76 -6.39 -10.97
C GLY A 232 -12.26 -4.94 -10.96
N ILE A 233 -11.54 -4.04 -10.28
CA ILE A 233 -11.87 -2.60 -10.20
C ILE A 233 -11.42 -1.88 -11.48
N LEU A 234 -10.25 -2.26 -12.02
CA LEU A 234 -9.70 -1.72 -13.27
C LEU A 234 -9.57 -2.80 -14.35
N SER A 235 -9.46 -2.36 -15.62
CA SER A 235 -9.00 -3.23 -16.69
C SER A 235 -7.48 -3.34 -16.66
N PRO A 236 -6.88 -4.51 -16.96
CA PRO A 236 -5.42 -4.64 -17.12
C PRO A 236 -4.81 -3.71 -18.18
N THR A 237 -5.63 -3.22 -19.12
CA THR A 237 -5.22 -2.28 -20.17
C THR A 237 -5.29 -0.81 -19.74
N ASP A 238 -5.92 -0.52 -18.60
CA ASP A 238 -6.00 0.85 -18.08
C ASP A 238 -4.60 1.33 -17.67
N SER A 239 -4.40 2.64 -17.65
CA SER A 239 -3.17 3.26 -17.15
C SER A 239 -3.49 4.26 -16.05
N LEU A 240 -2.57 4.35 -15.08
CA LEU A 240 -2.67 5.28 -13.97
C LEU A 240 -1.57 6.35 -14.07
N TYR A 241 -1.93 7.60 -13.79
CA TYR A 241 -1.00 8.70 -13.64
C TYR A 241 -1.51 9.70 -12.60
N ILE A 242 -0.64 10.64 -12.20
CA ILE A 242 -0.96 11.60 -11.15
C ILE A 242 -1.02 13.01 -11.73
N LEU A 243 -2.08 13.74 -11.41
CA LEU A 243 -2.19 15.18 -11.61
C LEU A 243 -2.18 15.89 -10.25
N ARG A 244 -1.63 17.10 -10.21
CA ARG A 244 -1.47 17.89 -8.97
C ARG A 244 -1.96 19.32 -9.06
N LYS A 245 -2.41 19.76 -10.23
CA LYS A 245 -2.80 21.16 -10.46
C LYS A 245 -4.27 21.19 -10.83
N CYS A 246 -5.04 22.05 -10.17
CA CYS A 246 -6.45 22.22 -10.43
C CYS A 246 -6.74 22.62 -11.87
N ARG A 247 -5.85 23.42 -12.48
CA ARG A 247 -5.97 23.81 -13.89
C ARG A 247 -5.97 22.60 -14.84
N ASP A 248 -5.23 21.55 -14.52
CA ASP A 248 -5.07 20.39 -15.41
C ASP A 248 -6.26 19.42 -15.27
N ILE A 249 -7.04 19.52 -14.19
CA ILE A 249 -8.28 18.76 -13.94
C ILE A 249 -9.53 19.63 -14.04
N SER A 250 -9.41 20.83 -14.60
CA SER A 250 -10.56 21.73 -14.79
C SER A 250 -11.57 21.10 -15.75
N PRO A 251 -12.88 21.10 -15.42
CA PRO A 251 -13.91 20.67 -16.37
C PRO A 251 -13.86 21.43 -17.70
N ASP A 252 -13.37 22.67 -17.70
CA ASP A 252 -13.22 23.49 -18.91
C ASP A 252 -12.13 22.99 -19.86
N SER A 253 -11.14 22.22 -19.38
CA SER A 253 -10.12 21.61 -20.24
C SER A 253 -10.66 20.41 -21.03
N GLY A 254 -11.68 19.74 -20.48
CA GLY A 254 -12.30 18.54 -21.06
C GLY A 254 -11.42 17.28 -21.03
N GLU A 255 -10.25 17.33 -20.40
CA GLU A 255 -9.27 16.23 -20.43
C GLU A 255 -9.57 15.15 -19.38
N VAL A 256 -10.09 15.56 -18.22
CA VAL A 256 -10.32 14.66 -17.07
C VAL A 256 -11.70 14.90 -16.45
N TYR A 257 -12.41 13.81 -16.20
CA TYR A 257 -13.66 13.76 -15.48
C TYR A 257 -13.39 13.60 -13.98
N ILE A 258 -13.90 14.53 -13.17
CA ILE A 258 -13.54 14.66 -11.75
C ILE A 258 -14.67 14.23 -10.79
N PHE A 259 -15.87 14.01 -11.31
CA PHE A 259 -17.08 14.01 -10.49
C PHE A 259 -17.45 12.68 -9.83
N ASP A 260 -16.57 11.68 -9.95
CA ASP A 260 -16.60 10.46 -9.13
C ASP A 260 -15.91 10.68 -7.77
N VAL A 261 -15.07 11.70 -7.66
CA VAL A 261 -14.27 12.01 -6.45
C VAL A 261 -14.64 13.34 -5.83
N MET A 262 -15.05 14.32 -6.64
CA MET A 262 -15.46 15.65 -6.18
C MET A 262 -16.90 15.92 -6.62
N THR A 263 -17.66 16.67 -5.83
CA THR A 263 -18.99 17.11 -6.23
C THR A 263 -18.95 18.39 -7.06
N ASP A 264 -17.97 19.25 -6.80
CA ASP A 264 -17.75 20.51 -7.51
C ASP A 264 -16.26 20.78 -7.74
N PHE A 265 -15.92 21.48 -8.82
CA PHE A 265 -14.51 21.81 -9.12
C PHE A 265 -13.87 22.75 -8.08
N SER A 266 -14.65 23.55 -7.35
CA SER A 266 -14.15 24.41 -6.28
C SER A 266 -13.56 23.64 -5.09
N GLU A 267 -13.82 22.33 -5.01
CA GLU A 267 -13.22 21.42 -4.03
C GLU A 267 -11.79 21.02 -4.39
N CYS A 268 -11.32 21.40 -5.58
CA CYS A 268 -9.97 21.09 -5.99
C CYS A 268 -8.91 21.81 -5.12
N ILE A 269 -7.87 21.07 -4.75
CA ILE A 269 -6.74 21.54 -3.96
C ILE A 269 -5.46 21.42 -4.78
N ASP A 270 -4.78 22.54 -5.02
CA ASP A 270 -3.48 22.54 -5.69
C ASP A 270 -2.42 21.84 -4.84
N GLY A 271 -1.65 20.94 -5.47
CA GLY A 271 -0.61 20.13 -4.83
C GLY A 271 -1.04 18.72 -4.46
N LEU A 272 -2.35 18.50 -4.25
CA LEU A 272 -2.93 17.20 -3.93
C LEU A 272 -2.73 16.22 -5.10
N PRO A 273 -2.19 15.00 -4.89
CA PRO A 273 -2.04 14.04 -5.96
C PRO A 273 -3.37 13.34 -6.23
N TYR A 274 -3.98 13.69 -7.35
CA TYR A 274 -5.14 13.03 -7.91
C TYR A 274 -4.69 11.87 -8.80
N ILE A 275 -5.14 10.66 -8.48
CA ILE A 275 -4.89 9.45 -9.27
C ILE A 275 -5.90 9.43 -10.40
N VAL A 276 -5.39 9.51 -11.63
CA VAL A 276 -6.18 9.53 -12.84
C VAL A 276 -6.07 8.19 -13.55
N LYS A 277 -7.23 7.66 -13.92
CA LYS A 277 -7.41 6.48 -14.77
C LYS A 277 -7.59 6.92 -16.22
N SER A 278 -6.76 6.37 -17.11
CA SER A 278 -6.95 6.48 -18.55
C SER A 278 -7.21 5.11 -19.19
N LYS A 279 -8.21 5.08 -20.08
CA LYS A 279 -8.53 3.93 -20.94
C LYS A 279 -7.80 3.97 -22.29
N GLY A 280 -6.92 4.95 -22.50
CA GLY A 280 -6.22 5.20 -23.77
C GLY A 280 -7.08 5.82 -24.87
N SER A 281 -8.38 6.02 -24.63
CA SER A 281 -9.29 6.77 -25.50
C SER A 281 -10.46 7.34 -24.70
N GLY A 282 -10.98 8.49 -25.12
CA GLY A 282 -12.04 9.21 -24.39
C GLY A 282 -11.49 10.16 -23.32
N THR A 283 -12.38 10.64 -22.47
CA THR A 283 -12.05 11.48 -21.31
C THR A 283 -11.51 10.59 -20.19
N ASP A 284 -10.38 10.98 -19.59
CA ASP A 284 -9.81 10.29 -18.45
C ASP A 284 -10.65 10.55 -17.19
N THR A 285 -10.46 9.79 -16.11
CA THR A 285 -11.30 9.90 -14.90
C THR A 285 -10.43 9.94 -13.66
N ILE A 286 -10.64 10.92 -12.78
CA ILE A 286 -10.06 10.86 -11.43
C ILE A 286 -10.73 9.72 -10.69
N PHE A 287 -9.92 8.81 -10.18
CA PHE A 287 -10.36 7.62 -9.46
C PHE A 287 -10.28 7.82 -7.95
N ALA A 288 -9.20 8.44 -7.46
CA ALA A 288 -9.01 8.73 -6.05
C ALA A 288 -7.99 9.87 -5.85
N TYR A 289 -7.90 10.42 -4.65
CA TYR A 289 -6.77 11.24 -4.20
C TYR A 289 -6.08 10.59 -3.00
N VAL A 290 -4.80 10.90 -2.78
CA VAL A 290 -4.08 10.45 -1.57
C VAL A 290 -3.30 11.61 -0.98
N ASP A 291 -3.63 12.04 0.24
CA ASP A 291 -2.88 13.08 0.92
C ASP A 291 -2.27 12.60 2.23
N THR A 292 -1.37 13.38 2.82
CA THR A 292 -0.85 13.17 4.17
C THR A 292 -1.58 14.08 5.15
N LEU A 293 -2.43 13.50 6.01
CA LEU A 293 -3.17 14.25 7.02
C LEU A 293 -2.25 14.85 8.08
N PHE A 294 -1.32 14.05 8.60
CA PHE A 294 -0.23 14.53 9.44
C PHE A 294 0.92 13.53 9.40
N LYS A 295 2.10 14.00 9.82
CA LYS A 295 3.27 13.15 9.98
C LYS A 295 4.03 13.50 11.24
N PHE A 296 4.70 12.50 11.79
CA PHE A 296 5.64 12.67 12.88
C PHE A 296 6.83 11.73 12.67
N LEU A 297 7.96 12.09 13.28
CA LEU A 297 9.18 11.29 13.24
C LEU A 297 9.30 10.54 14.56
N LEU A 298 9.61 9.24 14.48
CA LEU A 298 10.13 8.51 15.60
C LEU A 298 11.61 8.89 15.72
N PRO A 299 12.05 9.51 16.82
CA PRO A 299 13.43 9.90 17.00
C PRO A 299 14.32 8.66 17.02
N ASP A 300 15.53 8.77 16.49
CA ASP A 300 16.54 7.74 16.69
C ASP A 300 16.89 7.60 18.18
N PRO A 301 17.18 6.39 18.66
CA PRO A 301 17.75 6.17 19.98
C PRO A 301 18.97 7.06 20.24
N GLU A 302 19.09 7.59 21.46
CA GLU A 302 20.24 8.43 21.83
C GLU A 302 21.52 7.59 21.92
N SER A 303 21.41 6.33 22.36
CA SER A 303 22.54 5.40 22.39
C SER A 303 22.13 3.93 22.40
N TYR A 304 23.08 3.08 22.01
CA TYR A 304 22.98 1.62 22.00
C TYR A 304 24.04 1.00 22.91
N TYR A 305 23.77 -0.19 23.44
CA TYR A 305 24.78 -1.00 24.09
C TYR A 305 25.84 -1.45 23.08
N GLY A 306 27.12 -1.33 23.44
CA GLY A 306 28.26 -1.70 22.59
C GLY A 306 28.85 -3.07 22.92
N ALA A 307 29.72 -3.58 22.06
CA ALA A 307 30.38 -4.89 22.22
C ALA A 307 31.10 -5.14 23.56
N ASN A 308 31.56 -4.08 24.25
CA ASN A 308 32.31 -4.17 25.50
C ASN A 308 31.46 -3.85 26.75
N ASP A 309 30.14 -3.80 26.60
CA ASP A 309 29.26 -3.51 27.73
C ASP A 309 29.24 -4.66 28.75
N SER A 310 29.17 -4.32 30.05
CA SER A 310 29.20 -5.29 31.16
C SER A 310 27.86 -5.49 31.87
N SER A 311 26.82 -4.78 31.42
CA SER A 311 25.46 -4.89 31.93
C SER A 311 24.75 -6.21 31.56
N GLY A 312 25.29 -6.93 30.57
CA GLY A 312 24.72 -8.18 30.07
C GLY A 312 23.71 -8.00 28.93
N TYR A 313 23.50 -6.77 28.44
CA TYR A 313 22.67 -6.50 27.27
C TYR A 313 23.43 -6.74 25.96
N PRO A 314 22.76 -7.27 24.91
CA PRO A 314 23.37 -7.49 23.59
C PRO A 314 23.82 -6.18 22.92
N GLU A 315 24.86 -6.28 22.09
CA GLU A 315 25.26 -5.17 21.21
C GLU A 315 24.13 -4.78 20.26
N GLY A 316 23.95 -3.47 20.05
CA GLY A 316 22.92 -2.93 19.16
C GLY A 316 21.53 -2.81 19.80
N MET A 317 21.36 -3.24 21.06
CA MET A 317 20.14 -2.99 21.83
C MET A 317 20.11 -1.54 22.31
N VAL A 318 18.92 -0.93 22.37
CA VAL A 318 18.76 0.45 22.84
C VAL A 318 19.17 0.57 24.31
N ALA A 319 20.12 1.45 24.59
CA ALA A 319 20.55 1.78 25.96
C ALA A 319 19.80 3.01 26.49
N VAL A 320 19.64 4.03 25.64
CA VAL A 320 18.88 5.25 25.97
C VAL A 320 17.89 5.54 24.85
N PRO A 321 16.57 5.51 25.13
CA PRO A 321 15.53 5.81 24.15
C PRO A 321 15.66 7.21 23.54
N GLY A 322 15.25 7.36 22.30
CA GLY A 322 15.11 8.65 21.64
C GLY A 322 13.90 9.40 22.18
N PHE A 323 14.00 10.73 22.30
CA PHE A 323 12.90 11.58 22.74
C PHE A 323 12.74 12.78 21.81
N GLY A 324 11.49 13.10 21.43
CA GLY A 324 11.20 14.23 20.55
C GLY A 324 9.80 14.78 20.73
N VAL A 325 9.65 16.08 20.46
CA VAL A 325 8.35 16.76 20.37
C VAL A 325 8.16 17.26 18.95
N TYR A 326 7.07 16.83 18.32
CA TYR A 326 6.75 17.12 16.93
C TYR A 326 5.43 17.84 16.85
N ALA A 327 5.46 19.06 16.30
CA ALA A 327 4.26 19.80 15.95
C ALA A 327 3.97 19.61 14.45
N SER A 328 2.73 19.27 14.13
CA SER A 328 2.19 19.18 12.78
C SER A 328 0.95 20.06 12.69
N ILE A 329 0.85 20.84 11.62
CA ILE A 329 -0.36 21.60 11.30
C ILE A 329 -1.17 20.73 10.35
N ILE A 330 -2.44 20.49 10.66
CA ILE A 330 -3.36 19.83 9.74
C ILE A 330 -4.07 20.94 8.98
N ASP A 331 -3.91 20.98 7.67
CA ASP A 331 -4.47 22.05 6.84
C ASP A 331 -6.00 21.97 6.89
N THR A 332 -6.68 23.12 6.95
CA THR A 332 -8.14 23.16 6.93
C THR A 332 -8.73 22.52 5.66
N SER A 333 -8.04 22.64 4.52
CA SER A 333 -8.45 22.01 3.26
C SER A 333 -8.45 20.48 3.35
N GLN A 334 -7.55 19.90 4.14
CA GLN A 334 -7.50 18.45 4.39
C GLN A 334 -8.68 17.99 5.25
N ILE A 335 -9.03 18.76 6.29
CA ILE A 335 -10.24 18.49 7.06
C ILE A 335 -11.49 18.66 6.18
N PHE A 336 -11.45 19.55 5.18
CA PHE A 336 -12.57 19.70 4.25
C PHE A 336 -12.71 18.50 3.33
N LEU A 337 -11.62 17.86 2.92
CA LEU A 337 -11.68 16.57 2.22
C LEU A 337 -12.34 15.50 3.12
N LEU A 338 -11.86 15.33 4.35
CA LEU A 338 -12.41 14.33 5.29
C LEU A 338 -13.88 14.57 5.68
N THR A 339 -14.38 15.78 5.49
CA THR A 339 -15.75 16.15 5.81
C THR A 339 -16.61 16.37 4.58
N ASP A 340 -16.14 15.97 3.39
CA ASP A 340 -17.00 15.92 2.20
C ASP A 340 -17.96 14.71 2.27
N TYR A 341 -18.64 14.42 1.16
CA TYR A 341 -19.66 13.37 1.11
C TYR A 341 -19.10 11.96 0.98
N GLY A 342 -19.63 11.07 1.80
CA GLY A 342 -19.29 9.66 1.80
C GLY A 342 -18.26 9.30 2.85
N SER A 343 -17.86 8.03 2.83
CA SER A 343 -16.83 7.53 3.72
C SER A 343 -15.45 7.90 3.19
N HIS A 344 -14.56 8.25 4.11
CA HIS A 344 -13.14 8.48 3.86
C HIS A 344 -12.32 7.40 4.50
N TYR A 345 -11.04 7.33 4.16
CA TYR A 345 -10.15 6.32 4.69
C TYR A 345 -8.85 6.96 5.14
N THR A 346 -8.26 6.38 6.18
CA THR A 346 -6.90 6.72 6.61
C THR A 346 -6.04 5.48 6.69
N MET A 347 -4.75 5.65 6.40
CA MET A 347 -3.78 4.56 6.42
C MET A 347 -2.42 5.07 6.91
N PRO A 348 -1.84 4.47 7.96
CA PRO A 348 -0.48 4.79 8.34
C PRO A 348 0.51 4.23 7.31
N ARG A 349 1.43 5.08 6.88
CA ARG A 349 2.59 4.76 6.04
C ARG A 349 3.84 4.94 6.88
N PHE A 350 4.67 3.90 6.90
CA PHE A 350 5.96 3.89 7.59
C PHE A 350 7.06 4.02 6.57
N TYR A 351 8.00 4.93 6.83
CA TYR A 351 9.27 5.00 6.12
C TYR A 351 10.39 4.83 7.13
N LEU A 352 11.13 3.75 7.02
CA LEU A 352 12.34 3.52 7.81
C LEU A 352 13.51 4.01 6.95
N PRO A 353 14.34 4.94 7.44
CA PRO A 353 15.51 5.42 6.72
C PRO A 353 16.60 4.33 6.62
N GLY A 354 16.48 3.24 7.37
CA GLY A 354 17.50 2.22 7.52
C GLY A 354 18.40 2.50 8.71
N THR A 355 19.48 1.74 8.81
CA THR A 355 20.39 1.73 9.97
C THR A 355 21.85 2.01 9.57
N ASP A 356 22.06 2.50 8.35
CA ASP A 356 23.39 2.88 7.83
C ASP A 356 24.48 1.81 8.01
N SER A 357 24.10 0.54 7.82
CA SER A 357 24.96 -0.63 8.03
C SER A 357 25.35 -0.95 9.47
N VAL A 358 24.69 -0.34 10.45
CA VAL A 358 24.81 -0.69 11.86
C VAL A 358 23.83 -1.80 12.19
N GLY A 359 24.30 -2.87 12.82
CA GLY A 359 23.44 -3.93 13.34
C GLY A 359 22.66 -3.42 14.55
N VAL A 360 21.34 -3.51 14.49
CA VAL A 360 20.42 -3.10 15.54
C VAL A 360 19.70 -4.31 16.12
N PHE A 361 19.51 -4.35 17.44
CA PHE A 361 18.92 -5.49 18.13
C PHE A 361 17.49 -5.17 18.54
N LEU A 362 16.51 -5.88 17.98
CA LEU A 362 15.12 -5.80 18.48
C LEU A 362 14.98 -6.70 19.70
N SER A 363 14.59 -6.10 20.82
CA SER A 363 14.42 -6.75 22.10
C SER A 363 12.94 -6.80 22.52
N VAL A 364 12.65 -7.66 23.49
CA VAL A 364 11.33 -7.69 24.15
C VAL A 364 11.12 -6.53 25.12
N GLU A 365 12.18 -5.76 25.42
CA GLU A 365 12.13 -4.58 26.28
C GLU A 365 11.87 -3.30 25.46
N ASP A 366 11.96 -3.36 24.13
CA ASP A 366 11.72 -2.21 23.27
C ASP A 366 10.26 -1.75 23.36
N TYR A 367 10.07 -0.44 23.42
CA TYR A 367 8.74 0.17 23.51
C TYR A 367 8.67 1.47 22.72
N LEU A 368 7.45 1.88 22.42
CA LEU A 368 7.14 3.15 21.79
C LEU A 368 6.04 3.84 22.58
N GLU A 369 6.32 5.05 23.06
CA GLU A 369 5.33 5.89 23.74
C GLU A 369 5.04 7.11 22.87
N ILE A 370 3.77 7.33 22.56
CA ILE A 370 3.31 8.49 21.80
C ILE A 370 2.18 9.16 22.60
N SER A 371 2.40 10.40 22.99
CA SER A 371 1.39 11.24 23.63
C SER A 371 1.06 12.43 22.73
N SER A 372 -0.16 12.50 22.23
CA SER A 372 -0.57 13.50 21.25
C SER A 372 -1.73 14.35 21.74
N PHE A 373 -1.66 15.65 21.49
CA PHE A 373 -2.74 16.60 21.72
C PHE A 373 -3.10 17.30 20.41
N ILE A 374 -4.37 17.19 20.02
CA ILE A 374 -4.93 17.92 18.89
C ILE A 374 -5.71 19.14 19.39
N THR A 375 -5.46 20.29 18.78
CA THR A 375 -6.12 21.56 19.07
C THR A 375 -6.83 22.05 17.84
N PHE A 376 -8.13 22.33 17.97
CA PHE A 376 -8.95 22.94 16.93
C PHE A 376 -9.28 24.39 17.31
N THR A 377 -8.94 25.33 16.43
CA THR A 377 -9.31 26.74 16.58
C THR A 377 -10.54 27.01 15.73
N LEU A 378 -11.66 27.33 16.38
CA LEU A 378 -12.96 27.54 15.73
C LEU A 378 -13.43 29.00 15.80
N SER A 379 -14.12 29.46 14.76
CA SER A 379 -14.86 30.71 14.73
C SER A 379 -16.22 30.57 15.41
N SER A 380 -16.53 31.44 16.37
CA SER A 380 -17.85 31.44 17.04
C SER A 380 -19.02 31.71 16.07
N SER A 381 -18.78 32.43 14.97
CA SER A 381 -19.81 32.74 13.98
C SER A 381 -20.35 31.51 13.23
N GLY A 382 -19.51 30.48 13.03
CA GLY A 382 -19.89 29.24 12.37
C GLY A 382 -20.22 28.11 13.35
N ALA A 383 -19.54 28.06 14.50
CA ALA A 383 -19.66 26.94 15.44
C ALA A 383 -21.02 26.87 16.15
N PHE A 384 -21.70 28.01 16.32
CA PHE A 384 -22.98 28.11 17.02
C PHE A 384 -24.15 28.47 16.11
N GLY A 385 -23.91 28.59 14.79
CA GLY A 385 -24.97 28.82 13.81
C GLY A 385 -25.80 27.56 13.60
N SER A 386 -27.07 27.73 13.26
CA SER A 386 -27.88 26.62 12.74
C SER A 386 -27.34 26.19 11.38
N PRO A 387 -27.19 24.88 11.11
CA PRO A 387 -26.79 24.40 9.80
C PRO A 387 -27.83 24.78 8.75
N LYS A 388 -27.35 25.19 7.57
CA LYS A 388 -28.23 25.45 6.44
C LYS A 388 -28.60 24.12 5.79
N ASN A 389 -29.85 24.00 5.36
CA ASN A 389 -30.28 22.86 4.58
C ASN A 389 -29.42 22.75 3.30
N GLU A 390 -29.18 21.52 2.87
CA GLU A 390 -28.32 21.22 1.74
C GLU A 390 -28.96 20.13 0.89
N LEU A 391 -28.89 20.30 -0.42
CA LEU A 391 -29.28 19.29 -1.41
C LEU A 391 -28.02 18.90 -2.17
N VAL A 392 -27.90 17.62 -2.51
CA VAL A 392 -26.77 17.10 -3.28
C VAL A 392 -27.30 16.09 -4.28
N LEU A 393 -27.18 16.39 -5.55
CA LEU A 393 -27.44 15.46 -6.64
C LEU A 393 -26.33 14.41 -6.67
N THR A 394 -26.67 13.17 -6.35
CA THR A 394 -25.72 12.06 -6.32
C THR A 394 -25.74 11.27 -7.62
N TYR A 395 -26.85 11.28 -8.36
CA TYR A 395 -26.91 10.67 -9.68
C TYR A 395 -28.04 11.28 -10.54
N PRO A 396 -27.80 11.51 -11.85
CA PRO A 396 -26.50 11.49 -12.51
C PRO A 396 -25.69 12.72 -12.11
N ASN A 397 -24.37 12.56 -11.96
CA ASN A 397 -23.48 13.66 -11.55
C ASN A 397 -22.51 14.13 -12.66
N GLY A 398 -22.57 13.54 -13.86
CA GLY A 398 -21.76 13.95 -15.00
C GLY A 398 -21.20 12.80 -15.87
N GLY A 399 -20.99 13.04 -17.16
CA GLY A 399 -20.34 12.07 -18.05
C GLY A 399 -21.19 10.85 -18.44
N GLN A 400 -22.32 10.61 -17.75
CA GLN A 400 -23.26 9.55 -18.11
C GLN A 400 -23.90 9.82 -19.47
N THR A 401 -24.31 8.74 -20.15
CA THR A 401 -25.08 8.79 -21.39
C THR A 401 -26.46 8.20 -21.13
N PHE A 402 -27.49 9.01 -21.34
CA PHE A 402 -28.89 8.61 -21.28
C PHE A 402 -29.43 8.39 -22.69
N TYR A 403 -30.31 7.40 -22.82
CA TYR A 403 -30.99 7.04 -24.06
C TYR A 403 -32.43 7.51 -24.05
N THR A 404 -32.89 8.05 -25.19
CA THR A 404 -34.21 8.70 -25.30
C THR A 404 -35.40 7.75 -25.15
N ASN A 405 -35.19 6.43 -25.08
CA ASN A 405 -36.22 5.41 -24.95
C ASN A 405 -36.19 4.69 -23.59
N GLU A 406 -35.36 5.17 -22.66
CA GLU A 406 -35.18 4.58 -21.33
C GLU A 406 -35.70 5.55 -20.25
N SER A 407 -35.83 5.06 -19.03
CA SER A 407 -36.08 5.89 -17.86
C SER A 407 -34.88 5.80 -16.93
N TYR A 408 -34.53 6.91 -16.31
CA TYR A 408 -33.39 7.00 -15.39
C TYR A 408 -33.86 7.52 -14.05
N GLU A 409 -33.41 6.88 -12.99
CA GLU A 409 -33.61 7.39 -11.65
C GLU A 409 -32.66 8.57 -11.41
N LEU A 410 -33.20 9.71 -10.98
CA LEU A 410 -32.45 10.84 -10.47
C LEU A 410 -32.39 10.69 -8.96
N LEU A 411 -31.20 10.72 -8.38
CA LEU A 411 -30.92 10.52 -6.96
C LEU A 411 -30.33 11.79 -6.35
N TRP A 412 -30.75 12.10 -5.13
CA TRP A 412 -30.16 13.15 -4.34
C TRP A 412 -30.18 12.79 -2.85
N LYS A 413 -29.29 13.44 -2.10
CA LYS A 413 -29.33 13.46 -0.65
C LYS A 413 -29.77 14.84 -0.17
N SER A 414 -30.53 14.84 0.92
CA SER A 414 -31.03 16.04 1.58
C SER A 414 -30.49 16.06 3.00
N TYR A 415 -29.91 17.18 3.40
CA TYR A 415 -29.37 17.36 4.73
C TYR A 415 -29.98 18.58 5.41
N GLY A 416 -30.04 18.52 6.75
CA GLY A 416 -30.75 19.50 7.58
C GLY A 416 -32.16 19.04 7.94
N THR A 417 -33.02 19.98 8.33
CA THR A 417 -34.38 19.70 8.83
C THR A 417 -35.46 20.13 7.84
N SER A 418 -35.18 20.05 6.54
CA SER A 418 -36.10 20.50 5.50
C SER A 418 -37.26 19.52 5.29
N ASN A 419 -38.50 20.02 5.41
CA ASN A 419 -39.72 19.34 4.95
C ASN A 419 -40.21 19.90 3.61
N GLU A 420 -39.35 20.64 2.92
CA GLU A 420 -39.68 21.30 1.66
C GLU A 420 -39.79 20.28 0.53
N THR A 421 -40.72 20.52 -0.38
CA THR A 421 -40.77 19.80 -1.66
C THR A 421 -39.58 20.21 -2.54
N VAL A 422 -39.26 19.40 -3.53
CA VAL A 422 -38.18 19.69 -4.48
C VAL A 422 -38.69 19.80 -5.91
N ASP A 423 -38.04 20.70 -6.66
CA ASP A 423 -38.27 20.91 -8.08
C ASP A 423 -37.00 20.51 -8.85
N LEU A 424 -37.18 19.68 -9.88
CA LEU A 424 -36.12 19.20 -10.76
C LEU A 424 -36.21 19.92 -12.10
N TYR A 425 -35.07 20.39 -12.60
CA TYR A 425 -34.98 21.06 -13.89
C TYR A 425 -33.84 20.50 -14.73
N TYR A 426 -33.95 20.67 -16.05
CA TYR A 426 -32.86 20.43 -16.98
C TYR A 426 -32.56 21.65 -17.84
N SER A 427 -31.34 21.73 -18.36
CA SER A 427 -30.97 22.70 -19.39
C SER A 427 -30.05 22.05 -20.42
N THR A 428 -30.16 22.48 -21.67
CA THR A 428 -29.24 22.11 -22.76
C THR A 428 -28.48 23.33 -23.31
N GLY A 429 -28.74 24.54 -22.77
CA GLY A 429 -27.92 25.71 -23.02
C GLY A 429 -26.50 25.49 -22.53
N GLY A 430 -25.52 26.19 -23.10
CA GLY A 430 -24.10 26.07 -22.73
C GLY A 430 -23.53 27.40 -22.24
N ASP A 431 -24.05 27.89 -21.12
CA ASP A 431 -23.74 29.21 -20.56
C ASP A 431 -22.83 29.04 -19.32
N THR A 432 -21.68 29.72 -19.31
CA THR A 432 -20.65 29.57 -18.26
C THR A 432 -21.01 30.17 -16.88
N ASN A 433 -22.11 30.93 -16.78
CA ASN A 433 -22.57 31.54 -15.53
C ASN A 433 -23.73 30.77 -14.88
N THR A 434 -24.51 30.03 -15.66
CA THR A 434 -25.73 29.31 -15.25
C THR A 434 -25.45 28.19 -14.25
N TYR A 435 -24.21 27.71 -14.18
CA TYR A 435 -23.82 26.55 -13.38
C TYR A 435 -23.00 26.88 -12.12
N LYS A 436 -22.85 28.17 -11.78
CA LYS A 436 -22.19 28.55 -10.53
C LYS A 436 -23.18 28.39 -9.37
N PRO A 437 -22.75 27.94 -8.18
CA PRO A 437 -23.63 27.76 -7.02
C PRO A 437 -24.49 29.00 -6.69
N GLY A 438 -23.93 30.21 -6.87
CA GLY A 438 -24.65 31.47 -6.65
C GLY A 438 -25.83 31.74 -7.59
N TYR A 439 -25.97 30.98 -8.69
CA TYR A 439 -27.07 31.12 -9.65
C TYR A 439 -28.01 29.92 -9.66
N CYS A 440 -27.76 28.91 -8.84
CA CYS A 440 -28.44 27.62 -8.92
C CYS A 440 -29.97 27.71 -8.70
N VAL A 441 -30.45 28.68 -7.92
CA VAL A 441 -31.88 28.94 -7.72
C VAL A 441 -32.59 29.59 -8.92
N TYR A 442 -31.87 30.23 -9.86
CA TYR A 442 -32.49 30.91 -11.00
C TYR A 442 -32.85 29.93 -12.11
N THR A 443 -34.11 29.92 -12.54
CA THR A 443 -34.64 28.96 -13.53
C THR A 443 -34.70 29.51 -14.96
N ASP A 444 -34.10 30.68 -15.22
CA ASP A 444 -34.00 31.21 -16.58
C ASP A 444 -33.15 30.27 -17.45
N ASN A 445 -33.64 29.90 -18.64
CA ASN A 445 -33.04 28.89 -19.53
C ASN A 445 -33.04 27.45 -18.97
N TRP A 446 -33.84 27.17 -17.94
CA TRP A 446 -34.10 25.83 -17.44
C TRP A 446 -35.53 25.40 -17.75
N THR A 447 -35.70 24.11 -18.08
CA THR A 447 -37.00 23.48 -18.29
C THR A 447 -37.32 22.59 -17.10
N LEU A 448 -38.54 22.69 -16.57
CA LEU A 448 -38.99 21.85 -15.47
C LEU A 448 -39.09 20.39 -15.92
N ILE A 449 -38.42 19.49 -15.20
CA ILE A 449 -38.61 18.03 -15.31
C ILE A 449 -39.89 17.65 -14.55
N ALA A 450 -39.92 18.01 -13.27
CA ALA A 450 -41.04 17.79 -12.35
C ALA A 450 -40.91 18.73 -11.17
N GLY A 451 -42.04 19.15 -10.59
CA GLY A 451 -42.06 20.06 -9.45
C GLY A 451 -43.07 19.64 -8.38
N GLY A 452 -42.89 20.18 -7.17
CA GLY A 452 -43.66 19.81 -5.98
C GLY A 452 -43.43 18.36 -5.55
N LEU A 453 -42.25 17.81 -5.80
CA LEU A 453 -41.93 16.43 -5.45
C LEU A 453 -41.70 16.31 -3.95
N ASP A 454 -42.24 15.23 -3.37
CA ASP A 454 -41.85 14.84 -2.02
C ASP A 454 -40.34 14.58 -1.99
N ASN A 455 -39.66 15.09 -0.96
CA ASN A 455 -38.21 14.99 -0.82
C ASN A 455 -37.80 13.60 -0.31
N LEU A 456 -37.99 12.58 -1.14
CA LEU A 456 -37.72 11.17 -0.84
C LEU A 456 -36.33 10.70 -1.28
N GLY A 457 -35.55 11.57 -1.93
CA GLY A 457 -34.20 11.27 -2.40
C GLY A 457 -34.12 10.60 -3.78
N SER A 458 -35.27 10.31 -4.43
CA SER A 458 -35.26 9.82 -5.82
C SER A 458 -36.47 10.23 -6.66
N TYR A 459 -36.27 10.29 -7.98
CA TYR A 459 -37.31 10.53 -8.97
C TYR A 459 -37.00 9.79 -10.28
N ASN A 460 -37.91 8.95 -10.76
CA ASN A 460 -37.74 8.28 -12.04
C ASN A 460 -38.14 9.20 -13.21
N TRP A 461 -37.15 9.61 -14.01
CA TRP A 461 -37.35 10.45 -15.18
C TRP A 461 -37.49 9.62 -16.46
N ASP A 462 -38.68 9.63 -17.05
CA ASP A 462 -38.93 9.03 -18.35
C ASP A 462 -38.41 9.92 -19.49
N MET A 463 -37.32 9.48 -20.12
CA MET A 463 -36.71 10.22 -21.23
C MET A 463 -37.57 10.21 -22.48
N SER A 464 -38.45 9.22 -22.66
CA SER A 464 -39.31 9.12 -23.83
C SER A 464 -40.36 10.23 -23.88
N ALA A 465 -40.78 10.72 -22.71
CA ALA A 465 -41.70 11.84 -22.56
C ALA A 465 -41.01 13.22 -22.58
N SER A 466 -39.67 13.27 -22.43
CA SER A 466 -38.92 14.52 -22.29
C SER A 466 -38.87 15.37 -23.58
N GLY A 467 -38.98 14.74 -24.76
CA GLY A 467 -38.80 15.41 -26.05
C GLY A 467 -37.35 15.87 -26.34
N LEU A 468 -36.38 15.46 -25.53
CA LEU A 468 -34.96 15.80 -25.69
C LEU A 468 -34.36 15.15 -26.95
N SER A 469 -33.65 15.93 -27.75
CA SER A 469 -32.84 15.43 -28.86
C SER A 469 -31.43 15.05 -28.41
N ASP A 470 -30.65 14.40 -29.30
CA ASP A 470 -29.23 14.14 -29.09
C ASP A 470 -28.51 15.43 -28.65
N THR A 471 -27.84 15.37 -27.51
CA THR A 471 -27.05 16.50 -26.96
C THR A 471 -25.89 15.99 -26.12
N ASP A 472 -24.84 16.79 -25.99
CA ASP A 472 -23.70 16.57 -25.10
C ASP A 472 -23.63 17.61 -23.96
N SER A 473 -24.65 18.46 -23.85
CA SER A 473 -24.69 19.61 -22.95
C SER A 473 -25.83 19.56 -21.93
N LEU A 474 -26.40 18.38 -21.67
CA LEU A 474 -27.49 18.29 -20.71
C LEU A 474 -26.96 18.51 -19.28
N ARG A 475 -27.61 19.41 -18.53
CA ARG A 475 -27.42 19.62 -17.09
C ARG A 475 -28.75 19.42 -16.38
N ILE A 476 -28.66 18.99 -15.13
CA ILE A 476 -29.79 18.77 -14.23
C ILE A 476 -29.53 19.57 -12.96
N LYS A 477 -30.59 20.16 -12.41
CA LYS A 477 -30.53 20.79 -11.09
C LYS A 477 -31.74 20.45 -10.25
N ILE A 478 -31.57 20.55 -8.95
CA ILE A 478 -32.61 20.39 -7.94
C ILE A 478 -32.68 21.66 -7.10
N ILE A 479 -33.90 22.10 -6.76
CA ILE A 479 -34.14 23.28 -5.93
C ILE A 479 -35.19 22.91 -4.88
N ALA A 480 -34.97 23.28 -3.62
CA ALA A 480 -36.02 23.21 -2.60
C ALA A 480 -37.09 24.29 -2.83
N SER A 481 -38.35 24.02 -2.51
CA SER A 481 -39.48 24.95 -2.74
C SER A 481 -39.30 26.32 -2.08
N ASN A 482 -38.55 26.40 -0.99
CA ASN A 482 -38.23 27.66 -0.30
C ASN A 482 -37.02 28.41 -0.89
N GLY A 483 -36.31 27.81 -1.84
CA GLY A 483 -35.12 28.37 -2.48
C GLY A 483 -33.87 28.46 -1.58
N GLU A 484 -33.88 27.85 -0.39
CA GLU A 484 -32.75 27.94 0.55
C GLU A 484 -31.61 26.98 0.21
N SER A 485 -31.91 25.88 -0.49
CA SER A 485 -30.96 24.87 -0.91
C SER A 485 -31.22 24.47 -2.35
N CYS A 486 -30.16 24.27 -3.12
CA CYS A 486 -30.23 23.78 -4.47
C CYS A 486 -28.89 23.17 -4.85
N ASP A 487 -28.89 22.31 -5.85
CA ASP A 487 -27.68 21.74 -6.41
C ASP A 487 -27.79 21.52 -7.92
N ILE A 488 -26.66 21.48 -8.60
CA ILE A 488 -26.54 21.24 -10.03
C ILE A 488 -25.58 20.07 -10.22
N ASN A 489 -25.96 19.10 -11.04
CA ASN A 489 -25.10 17.97 -11.35
C ASN A 489 -23.72 18.44 -11.83
N GLY A 490 -22.64 17.78 -11.40
CA GLY A 490 -21.27 18.26 -11.57
C GLY A 490 -20.84 18.54 -13.03
N HIS A 491 -21.11 17.61 -13.95
CA HIS A 491 -20.76 17.76 -15.38
C HIS A 491 -21.93 17.58 -16.35
N TYR A 492 -21.69 17.88 -17.61
CA TYR A 492 -22.62 17.56 -18.70
C TYR A 492 -22.90 16.06 -18.85
N LEU A 493 -24.15 15.76 -19.16
CA LEU A 493 -24.67 14.45 -19.55
C LEU A 493 -24.89 14.41 -21.06
N LYS A 494 -24.80 13.21 -21.63
CA LYS A 494 -25.07 12.97 -23.05
C LYS A 494 -26.45 12.36 -23.22
N ILE A 495 -27.23 12.86 -24.18
CA ILE A 495 -28.46 12.23 -24.65
C ILE A 495 -28.19 11.59 -26.01
N ARG A 496 -28.63 10.35 -26.20
CA ARG A 496 -28.52 9.61 -27.45
C ARG A 496 -29.81 8.93 -27.83
N ASN A 497 -30.14 8.96 -29.11
CA ASN A 497 -31.23 8.19 -29.68
C ASN A 497 -30.70 6.80 -30.12
N PRO A 498 -31.17 5.69 -29.52
CA PRO A 498 -30.70 4.34 -29.87
C PRO A 498 -30.98 3.95 -31.32
N SER A 499 -31.95 4.59 -31.96
CA SER A 499 -32.29 4.35 -33.37
C SER A 499 -31.17 4.77 -34.33
N ARG A 500 -30.29 5.70 -33.91
CA ARG A 500 -29.21 6.25 -34.74
C ARG A 500 -27.85 5.58 -34.53
N THR A 501 -27.65 4.83 -33.44
CA THR A 501 -26.38 4.15 -33.14
C THR A 501 -26.15 2.88 -33.98
N ASN A 502 -27.14 2.42 -34.76
CA ASN A 502 -27.00 1.32 -35.72
C ASN A 502 -26.43 1.73 -37.10
N GLY A 503 -25.96 2.97 -37.25
CA GLY A 503 -25.53 3.54 -38.55
C GLY A 503 -24.10 3.26 -38.99
N SER A 504 -23.19 2.79 -38.14
CA SER A 504 -21.82 2.45 -38.57
C SER A 504 -21.66 0.94 -38.84
N ARG A 505 -22.32 0.47 -39.90
CA ARG A 505 -21.78 -0.71 -40.58
C ARG A 505 -20.46 -0.27 -41.21
N ILE A 506 -19.36 -0.71 -40.59
CA ILE A 506 -18.03 -0.75 -41.19
C ILE A 506 -18.20 -1.32 -42.60
N GLY A 507 -18.10 -0.45 -43.60
CA GLY A 507 -17.93 -0.88 -44.98
C GLY A 507 -16.65 -1.68 -45.01
N LYS A 508 -16.74 -2.99 -45.23
CA LYS A 508 -15.58 -3.82 -45.56
C LYS A 508 -14.81 -3.10 -46.68
N PRO A 509 -13.52 -2.77 -46.50
CA PRO A 509 -12.73 -2.32 -47.63
C PRO A 509 -12.58 -3.50 -48.59
N ASN A 510 -13.21 -3.41 -49.76
CA ASN A 510 -12.86 -4.23 -50.91
C ASN A 510 -11.45 -3.85 -51.33
N VAL A 511 -10.45 -4.56 -50.82
CA VAL A 511 -9.09 -4.52 -51.38
C VAL A 511 -9.04 -5.55 -52.50
N SER A 512 -9.15 -5.08 -53.74
CA SER A 512 -8.83 -5.86 -54.92
C SER A 512 -7.32 -6.03 -55.01
N TRP A 513 -6.84 -7.26 -54.98
CA TRP A 513 -5.46 -7.58 -55.34
C TRP A 513 -5.32 -7.52 -56.86
N SER A 514 -4.74 -6.44 -57.37
CA SER A 514 -4.22 -6.39 -58.74
C SER A 514 -2.75 -6.82 -58.72
N ASN A 515 -2.47 -7.94 -59.39
CA ASN A 515 -1.15 -8.48 -59.66
C ASN A 515 -0.18 -7.43 -60.25
N ARG A 516 1.02 -7.32 -59.67
CA ARG A 516 2.31 -7.44 -60.37
C ARG A 516 3.46 -7.57 -59.40
#